data_AF-A0A7V9SE29-F1
#
_entry.id   AF-A0A7V9SE29-F1
#
_cell.length_a   1.000
_cell.length_b   1.000
_cell.length_c   1.000
_cell.angle_alpha   90.00
_cell.angle_beta   90.00
_cell.angle_gamma   90.00
#
_symmetry.space_group_name_H-M   'P 1'
#
loop_
_entity.id
_entity.type
_entity.pdbx_description
1 polymer ?
#
loop_
_entity_poly.entity_id
_entity_poly.type
_entity_poly.pdbx_seq_one_letter_code
_entity_poly.pdbx_strand_id
1 'polypeptide(L)'
;MNYDVLNQPLEERTAGSEETVDAFGIPFVGFPVQRRRRSPAGSWGNKPVWIEPNQAKDSRRMRIPNVRSWAVGMSEPLTSVVRLHDLPKLVVDPRHTPTEIVVRPVVGGKPEAMLTLEHFRAEFPLLRTAFLTARELLDQTTPDGAVDLGIGPTFDELLELVQAYLDTHVDAIGSAARQDVGIYYWRLQMLNILENAIRSAGTGGIATVPIIGSPEFFDTAHQRRFQWTGIVATGKKAHANQVPCHTDLEKQFADFLDRAPDVIRYVKNERFGFSITYYDNNRPRQYYPDFIVAVRDPDGRETMWIAEPKGEMRLTTTLKQEAAQLWCGKMSSTEFGPWRYLLVPQRHFERVNTSGVKSFAEFAASLTERNLTAAMGT
;
A
#
# COMPACT_ATOMS: atom_id res chain seq x y z
N MET A 1 11.23 -35.94 -28.74
CA MET A 1 12.18 -35.72 -27.63
C MET A 1 11.67 -36.51 -26.43
N ASN A 2 12.50 -37.40 -25.89
CA ASN A 2 12.13 -38.23 -24.75
C ASN A 2 12.27 -37.40 -23.46
N TYR A 3 11.15 -37.14 -22.78
CA TYR A 3 11.10 -36.30 -21.58
C TYR A 3 11.50 -37.03 -20.29
N ASP A 4 11.83 -38.33 -20.35
CA ASP A 4 12.22 -39.13 -19.19
C ASP A 4 13.51 -38.62 -18.51
N VAL A 5 14.34 -37.88 -19.23
CA VAL A 5 15.61 -37.31 -18.74
C VAL A 5 15.40 -36.25 -17.65
N LEU A 6 14.23 -35.60 -17.61
CA LEU A 6 13.93 -34.53 -16.63
C LEU A 6 13.72 -35.04 -15.20
N ASN A 7 13.45 -36.33 -15.03
CA ASN A 7 13.23 -36.95 -13.72
C ASN A 7 14.46 -37.68 -13.16
N GLN A 8 15.58 -37.68 -13.88
CA GLN A 8 16.83 -38.27 -13.40
C GLN A 8 17.65 -37.27 -12.57
N PRO A 9 18.25 -37.71 -11.44
CA PRO A 9 19.25 -36.95 -10.70
C PRO A 9 20.37 -36.46 -11.61
N LEU A 10 20.93 -35.29 -11.30
CA LEU A 10 21.92 -34.64 -12.15
C LEU A 10 23.19 -35.49 -12.33
N GLU A 11 23.52 -36.33 -11.35
CA GLU A 11 24.68 -37.22 -11.39
C GLU A 11 24.53 -38.39 -12.39
N GLU A 12 23.30 -38.69 -12.84
CA GLU A 12 22.99 -39.82 -13.72
C GLU A 12 22.84 -39.42 -15.19
N ARG A 13 22.95 -38.12 -15.52
CA ARG A 13 22.82 -37.62 -16.90
C ARG A 13 24.13 -37.75 -17.68
N THR A 14 24.03 -38.12 -18.95
CA THR A 14 25.16 -38.21 -19.87
C THR A 14 25.79 -36.81 -20.07
N ALA A 15 27.12 -36.74 -20.01
CA ALA A 15 27.87 -35.48 -20.14
C ALA A 15 27.61 -34.84 -21.52
N GLY A 16 27.12 -33.59 -21.53
CA GLY A 16 26.79 -32.82 -22.75
C GLY A 16 25.31 -32.46 -22.92
N SER A 17 24.44 -32.67 -21.93
CA SER A 17 22.99 -32.38 -21.99
C SER A 17 22.60 -31.01 -21.42
N GLU A 18 23.41 -29.98 -21.64
CA GLU A 18 22.98 -28.59 -21.40
C GLU A 18 22.19 -28.09 -22.61
N GLU A 19 20.86 -28.23 -22.58
CA GLU A 19 19.99 -27.52 -23.51
C GLU A 19 19.83 -26.06 -23.05
N THR A 20 20.51 -25.14 -23.73
CA THR A 20 20.21 -23.71 -23.69
C THR A 20 18.98 -23.42 -24.56
N VAL A 21 17.89 -22.95 -23.98
CA VAL A 21 16.71 -22.51 -24.74
C VAL A 21 16.95 -21.08 -25.21
N ASP A 22 17.05 -20.90 -26.53
CA ASP A 22 17.26 -19.62 -27.18
C ASP A 22 15.92 -18.91 -27.37
N ALA A 23 15.66 -17.87 -26.58
CA ALA A 23 14.58 -16.93 -26.82
C ALA A 23 15.21 -15.53 -26.95
N PHE A 24 15.29 -15.05 -28.20
CA PHE A 24 15.77 -13.71 -28.58
C PHE A 24 17.27 -13.41 -28.40
N GLY A 25 18.16 -14.41 -28.49
CA GLY A 25 19.61 -14.16 -28.69
C GLY A 25 20.32 -13.45 -27.53
N ILE A 26 19.74 -13.47 -26.33
CA ILE A 26 20.41 -13.08 -25.08
C ILE A 26 20.66 -14.36 -24.28
N PRO A 27 21.92 -14.78 -24.05
CA PRO A 27 22.20 -15.94 -23.22
C PRO A 27 21.79 -15.64 -21.77
N PHE A 28 20.65 -16.19 -21.35
CA PHE A 28 20.22 -16.14 -19.95
C PHE A 28 21.07 -17.12 -19.14
N VAL A 29 22.00 -16.58 -18.35
CA VAL A 29 22.58 -17.33 -17.23
C VAL A 29 21.48 -17.45 -16.18
N GLY A 30 21.01 -18.69 -15.95
CA GLY A 30 19.98 -18.96 -14.96
C GLY A 30 20.33 -18.31 -13.63
N PHE A 31 19.49 -17.38 -13.17
CA PHE A 31 19.63 -16.81 -11.84
C PHE A 31 19.72 -17.97 -10.84
N PRO A 32 20.67 -17.96 -9.89
CA PRO A 32 20.67 -18.96 -8.84
C PRO A 32 19.36 -18.80 -8.06
N VAL A 33 18.41 -19.68 -8.35
CA VAL A 33 17.25 -19.88 -7.50
C VAL A 33 17.86 -20.35 -6.19
N GLN A 34 18.00 -19.45 -5.23
CA GLN A 34 18.20 -19.84 -3.84
C GLN A 34 17.04 -20.77 -3.54
N ARG A 35 17.30 -22.09 -3.60
CA ARG A 35 16.38 -23.11 -3.15
C ARG A 35 16.02 -22.68 -1.74
N ARG A 36 14.79 -22.18 -1.55
CA ARG A 36 14.23 -22.07 -0.21
C ARG A 36 14.42 -23.45 0.38
N ARG A 37 15.30 -23.58 1.38
CA ARG A 37 15.28 -24.72 2.28
C ARG A 37 13.92 -24.65 2.97
N ARG A 38 12.91 -25.24 2.32
CA ARG A 38 11.68 -25.62 3.00
C ARG A 38 12.15 -26.56 4.12
N SER A 39 11.71 -26.31 5.34
CA SER A 39 11.78 -27.33 6.39
C SER A 39 11.26 -28.63 5.79
N PRO A 40 11.85 -29.81 6.10
CA PRO A 40 11.37 -31.06 5.58
C PRO A 40 9.85 -31.13 5.81
N ALA A 41 9.08 -31.16 4.72
CA ALA A 41 7.70 -31.59 4.79
C ALA A 41 7.72 -32.98 5.46
N GLY A 42 6.69 -33.26 6.26
CA GLY A 42 6.63 -34.44 7.14
C GLY A 42 7.12 -35.74 6.51
N SER A 43 7.49 -36.68 7.39
CA SER A 43 7.99 -38.03 7.07
C SER A 43 7.52 -38.57 5.71
N TRP A 44 8.48 -38.96 4.86
CA TRP A 44 8.26 -39.71 3.62
C TRP A 44 7.23 -40.83 3.88
N GLY A 45 6.03 -40.76 3.29
CA GLY A 45 5.02 -41.81 3.44
C GLY A 45 3.54 -41.40 3.49
N ASN A 46 3.18 -40.12 3.60
CA ASN A 46 1.77 -39.73 3.58
C ASN A 46 1.19 -39.83 2.16
N LYS A 47 0.07 -40.55 2.02
CA LYS A 47 -0.68 -40.61 0.75
C LYS A 47 -1.09 -39.18 0.34
N PRO A 48 -0.80 -38.73 -0.90
CA PRO A 48 -1.25 -37.43 -1.38
C PRO A 48 -2.77 -37.30 -1.25
N VAL A 49 -3.22 -36.18 -0.67
CA VAL A 49 -4.64 -35.83 -0.58
C VAL A 49 -4.94 -34.72 -1.56
N TRP A 50 -6.10 -34.80 -2.22
CA TRP A 50 -6.59 -33.72 -3.07
C TRP A 50 -7.16 -32.60 -2.20
N ILE A 51 -6.67 -31.38 -2.41
CA ILE A 51 -7.23 -30.16 -1.85
C ILE A 51 -8.05 -29.48 -2.95
N GLU A 52 -9.34 -29.28 -2.70
CA GLU A 52 -10.26 -28.67 -3.66
C GLU A 52 -11.42 -27.96 -2.96
N PRO A 53 -12.08 -27.00 -3.63
CA PRO A 53 -13.31 -26.40 -3.13
C PRO A 53 -14.38 -27.47 -2.88
N ASN A 54 -15.07 -27.39 -1.74
CA ASN A 54 -16.11 -28.34 -1.40
C ASN A 54 -17.48 -27.67 -1.54
N GLN A 55 -18.28 -28.12 -2.52
CA GLN A 55 -19.62 -27.57 -2.79
C GLN A 55 -20.56 -27.64 -1.57
N ALA A 56 -20.44 -28.67 -0.72
CA ALA A 56 -21.21 -28.76 0.53
C ALA A 56 -20.81 -27.68 1.56
N LYS A 57 -19.75 -26.93 1.29
CA LYS A 57 -19.23 -25.81 2.09
C LYS A 57 -19.36 -24.46 1.36
N ASP A 58 -20.21 -24.33 0.35
CA ASP A 58 -20.40 -23.09 -0.42
C ASP A 58 -20.74 -21.87 0.47
N SER A 59 -21.42 -22.06 1.60
CA SER A 59 -21.66 -21.00 2.59
C SER A 59 -20.38 -20.43 3.22
N ARG A 60 -19.24 -21.09 3.04
CA ARG A 60 -17.90 -20.66 3.48
C ARG A 60 -17.05 -20.11 2.33
N ARG A 61 -17.60 -19.97 1.12
CA ARG A 61 -16.93 -19.35 -0.03
C ARG A 61 -16.47 -17.94 0.33
N MET A 62 -15.24 -17.61 -0.03
CA MET A 62 -14.67 -16.28 0.12
C MET A 62 -14.34 -15.68 -1.25
N ARG A 63 -14.63 -14.38 -1.37
CA ARG A 63 -14.23 -13.51 -2.47
C ARG A 63 -13.35 -12.41 -1.91
N ILE A 64 -12.12 -12.32 -2.39
CA ILE A 64 -11.12 -11.35 -1.92
C ILE A 64 -10.76 -10.42 -3.09
N PRO A 65 -10.87 -9.09 -2.94
CA PRO A 65 -10.47 -8.13 -3.97
C PRO A 65 -9.02 -8.35 -4.41
N ASN A 66 -8.79 -8.40 -5.71
CA ASN A 66 -7.46 -8.53 -6.29
C ASN A 66 -6.84 -7.15 -6.47
N VAL A 67 -6.32 -6.55 -5.40
CA VAL A 67 -5.69 -5.22 -5.47
C VAL A 67 -4.23 -5.35 -5.90
N ARG A 68 -3.88 -4.83 -7.09
CA ARG A 68 -2.50 -4.88 -7.62
C ARG A 68 -1.65 -3.71 -7.15
N SER A 69 -2.25 -2.53 -7.12
CA SER A 69 -1.63 -1.27 -6.69
C SER A 69 -2.70 -0.33 -6.16
N TRP A 70 -2.27 0.83 -5.67
CA TRP A 70 -3.13 1.87 -5.13
C TRP A 70 -2.93 3.13 -5.93
N ALA A 71 -4.00 3.70 -6.46
CA ALA A 71 -3.99 5.08 -6.92
C ALA A 71 -4.25 5.98 -5.71
N VAL A 72 -3.52 7.08 -5.62
CA VAL A 72 -3.83 8.16 -4.71
C VAL A 72 -4.73 9.09 -5.50
N GLY A 73 -6.03 9.02 -5.22
CA GLY A 73 -6.97 10.01 -5.70
C GLY A 73 -7.21 11.00 -4.58
N MET A 74 -7.10 12.29 -4.85
CA MET A 74 -7.94 13.21 -4.10
C MET A 74 -9.38 12.87 -4.50
N SER A 75 -10.24 12.47 -3.56
CA SER A 75 -11.64 12.11 -3.90
C SER A 75 -12.43 13.30 -4.41
N GLU A 76 -11.92 14.51 -4.20
CA GLU A 76 -12.46 15.77 -4.65
C GLU A 76 -11.29 16.65 -5.15
N PRO A 77 -11.50 17.56 -6.12
CA PRO A 77 -10.47 18.50 -6.55
C PRO A 77 -9.83 19.22 -5.34
N LEU A 78 -8.53 19.54 -5.40
CA LEU A 78 -7.85 20.27 -4.33
C LEU A 78 -8.55 21.59 -3.97
N THR A 79 -9.20 22.23 -4.94
CA THR A 79 -10.06 23.42 -4.79
C THR A 79 -11.34 23.18 -3.97
N SER A 80 -11.78 21.93 -3.83
CA SER A 80 -12.94 21.54 -3.00
C SER A 80 -12.53 21.22 -1.56
N VAL A 81 -11.35 20.60 -1.38
CA VAL A 81 -10.81 20.27 -0.05
C VAL A 81 -10.24 21.53 0.63
N VAL A 82 -9.57 22.39 -0.13
CA VAL A 82 -9.09 23.69 0.33
C VAL A 82 -10.22 24.72 0.18
N ARG A 83 -10.88 25.05 1.30
CA ARG A 83 -11.93 26.07 1.32
C ARG A 83 -11.35 27.46 1.11
N LEU A 84 -11.26 27.89 -0.16
CA LEU A 84 -10.67 29.18 -0.54
C LEU A 84 -11.27 30.36 0.23
N HIS A 85 -12.59 30.36 0.49
CA HIS A 85 -13.29 31.43 1.21
C HIS A 85 -12.82 31.62 2.66
N ASP A 86 -12.21 30.60 3.26
CA ASP A 86 -11.64 30.67 4.61
C ASP A 86 -10.21 31.24 4.61
N LEU A 87 -9.60 31.40 3.42
CA LEU A 87 -8.22 31.87 3.30
C LEU A 87 -8.15 33.40 3.36
N PRO A 88 -7.07 33.95 3.96
CA PRO A 88 -6.86 35.39 3.98
C PRO A 88 -6.69 35.95 2.57
N LYS A 89 -7.28 37.11 2.29
CA LYS A 89 -7.02 37.86 1.05
C LYS A 89 -5.67 38.57 1.10
N LEU A 90 -4.99 38.62 -0.03
CA LEU A 90 -3.75 39.36 -0.23
C LEU A 90 -4.03 40.66 -1.00
N VAL A 91 -3.78 41.79 -0.35
CA VAL A 91 -3.92 43.12 -0.95
C VAL A 91 -2.54 43.65 -1.29
N VAL A 92 -2.21 43.68 -2.58
CA VAL A 92 -0.95 44.19 -3.09
C VAL A 92 -0.92 45.71 -2.91
N ASP A 93 0.04 46.19 -2.12
CA ASP A 93 0.22 47.59 -1.78
C ASP A 93 1.57 48.13 -2.29
N PRO A 94 1.58 49.24 -3.05
CA PRO A 94 2.83 49.81 -3.57
C PRO A 94 3.85 50.20 -2.48
N ARG A 95 3.43 50.41 -1.22
CA ARG A 95 4.34 50.69 -0.09
C ARG A 95 5.27 49.52 0.25
N HIS A 96 4.89 48.30 -0.12
CA HIS A 96 5.70 47.10 0.05
C HIS A 96 6.19 46.53 -1.30
N THR A 97 5.93 47.24 -2.40
CA THR A 97 6.39 46.87 -3.74
C THR A 97 7.58 47.74 -4.12
N PRO A 98 8.79 47.19 -4.21
CA PRO A 98 9.95 47.98 -4.59
C PRO A 98 9.84 48.44 -6.05
N THR A 99 10.34 49.63 -6.36
CA THR A 99 10.39 50.17 -7.73
C THR A 99 11.46 49.50 -8.59
N GLU A 100 12.47 48.89 -7.95
CA GLU A 100 13.53 48.10 -8.56
C GLU A 100 13.48 46.67 -8.00
N ILE A 101 13.46 45.67 -8.87
CA ILE A 101 13.27 44.27 -8.51
C ILE A 101 14.50 43.48 -8.94
N VAL A 102 15.13 42.80 -8.00
CA VAL A 102 16.24 41.87 -8.28
C VAL A 102 15.65 40.52 -8.68
N VAL A 103 15.83 40.11 -9.92
CA VAL A 103 15.41 38.78 -10.39
C VAL A 103 16.61 37.84 -10.38
N ARG A 104 16.51 36.76 -9.61
CA ARG A 104 17.50 35.66 -9.66
C ARG A 104 17.40 34.95 -11.01
N PRO A 105 18.52 34.68 -11.68
CA PRO A 105 18.50 34.02 -12.98
C PRO A 105 17.92 32.60 -12.88
N VAL A 106 17.20 32.19 -13.91
CA VAL A 106 16.89 30.77 -14.16
C VAL A 106 18.20 30.08 -14.55
N VAL A 107 18.42 28.85 -14.06
CA VAL A 107 19.67 28.08 -14.17
C VAL A 107 20.32 28.22 -15.56
N GLY A 108 21.55 28.75 -15.60
CA GLY A 108 22.33 28.98 -16.82
C GLY A 108 22.41 30.44 -17.32
N GLY A 109 21.73 31.38 -16.67
CA GLY A 109 21.74 32.82 -17.03
C GLY A 109 22.83 33.67 -16.36
N LYS A 110 23.10 34.86 -16.93
CA LYS A 110 23.99 35.92 -16.38
C LYS A 110 23.52 36.38 -14.98
N PRO A 111 24.42 36.95 -14.13
CA PRO A 111 24.09 37.30 -12.75
C PRO A 111 22.96 38.34 -12.66
N GLU A 112 22.31 38.35 -11.48
CA GLU A 112 21.21 39.24 -11.03
C GLU A 112 20.94 40.45 -11.91
N ALA A 113 19.81 40.43 -12.63
CA ALA A 113 19.33 41.58 -13.38
C ALA A 113 18.42 42.42 -12.49
N MET A 114 18.73 43.71 -12.33
CA MET A 114 17.81 44.70 -11.76
C MET A 114 16.77 45.04 -12.83
N LEU A 115 15.53 44.63 -12.62
CA LEU A 115 14.40 44.97 -13.47
C LEU A 115 13.64 46.15 -12.89
N THR A 116 13.23 47.09 -13.73
CA THR A 116 12.23 48.09 -13.33
C THR A 116 10.88 47.40 -13.11
N LEU A 117 10.02 47.99 -12.28
CA LEU A 117 8.66 47.47 -12.06
C LEU A 117 7.86 47.33 -13.37
N GLU A 118 8.01 48.26 -14.31
CA GLU A 118 7.36 48.20 -15.62
C GLU A 118 7.85 47.02 -16.45
N HIS A 119 9.17 46.78 -16.47
CA HIS A 119 9.74 45.66 -17.20
C HIS A 119 9.38 44.31 -16.55
N PHE A 120 9.36 44.24 -15.22
CA PHE A 120 8.85 43.07 -14.50
C PHE A 120 7.42 42.74 -14.92
N ARG A 121 6.52 43.73 -14.94
CA ARG A 121 5.13 43.57 -15.34
C ARG A 121 4.97 43.05 -16.78
N ALA A 122 5.87 43.43 -17.69
CA ALA A 122 5.87 42.91 -19.06
C ALA A 122 6.32 41.44 -19.14
N GLU A 123 7.26 41.02 -18.30
CA GLU A 123 7.81 39.66 -18.32
C GLU A 123 7.12 38.66 -17.39
N PHE A 124 6.38 39.13 -16.38
CA PHE A 124 5.76 38.32 -15.33
C PHE A 124 4.24 38.50 -15.29
N PRO A 125 3.52 37.96 -16.29
CA PRO A 125 2.07 37.90 -16.24
C PRO A 125 1.59 36.98 -15.11
N LEU A 126 0.34 37.15 -14.68
CA LEU A 126 -0.28 36.31 -13.64
C LEU A 126 -0.15 34.81 -13.92
N LEU A 127 -0.26 34.39 -15.19
CA LEU A 127 -0.09 32.99 -15.59
C LEU A 127 1.31 32.45 -15.24
N ARG A 128 2.36 33.25 -15.46
CA ARG A 128 3.74 32.87 -15.10
C ARG A 128 3.89 32.76 -13.59
N THR A 129 3.31 33.69 -12.84
CA THR A 129 3.27 33.64 -11.37
C THR A 129 2.55 32.39 -10.87
N ALA A 130 1.43 32.02 -11.50
CA ALA A 130 0.68 30.81 -11.15
C ALA A 130 1.53 29.54 -11.34
N PHE A 131 2.16 29.40 -12.51
CA PHE A 131 2.99 28.24 -12.84
C PHE A 131 4.20 28.10 -11.90
N LEU A 132 4.90 29.21 -11.63
CA LEU A 132 6.07 29.20 -10.73
C LEU A 132 5.69 28.85 -9.30
N THR A 133 4.55 29.37 -8.82
CA THR A 133 4.04 29.08 -7.47
C THR A 133 3.58 27.62 -7.36
N ALA A 134 2.85 27.09 -8.35
CA ALA A 134 2.42 25.70 -8.36
C ALA A 134 3.60 24.72 -8.34
N ARG A 135 4.67 25.02 -9.10
CA ARG A 135 5.90 24.20 -9.09
C ARG A 135 6.57 24.22 -7.72
N GLU A 136 6.69 25.40 -7.11
CA GLU A 136 7.32 25.54 -5.79
C GLU A 136 6.50 24.85 -4.69
N LEU A 137 5.17 24.91 -4.76
CA LEU A 137 4.28 24.13 -3.89
C LEU A 137 4.52 22.62 -4.08
N LEU A 138 4.61 22.14 -5.32
CA LEU A 138 4.84 20.73 -5.62
C LEU A 138 6.11 20.21 -4.95
N ASP A 139 7.21 20.97 -5.06
CA ASP A 139 8.50 20.64 -4.43
C ASP A 139 8.41 20.64 -2.89
N GLN A 140 7.56 21.49 -2.30
CA GLN A 140 7.42 21.61 -0.84
C GLN A 140 6.41 20.63 -0.23
N THR A 141 5.37 20.25 -0.98
CA THR A 141 4.28 19.40 -0.49
C THR A 141 4.49 17.92 -0.81
N THR A 142 5.50 17.59 -1.63
CA THR A 142 5.78 16.22 -2.06
C THR A 142 7.13 15.76 -1.50
N PRO A 143 7.17 14.86 -0.50
CA PRO A 143 8.42 14.32 0.03
C PRO A 143 9.27 13.62 -1.04
N ASP A 144 10.58 13.50 -0.82
CA ASP A 144 11.46 12.72 -1.69
C ASP A 144 10.94 11.27 -1.87
N GLY A 145 10.75 10.85 -3.13
CA GLY A 145 10.18 9.54 -3.49
C GLY A 145 8.65 9.46 -3.48
N ALA A 146 7.95 10.50 -3.02
CA ALA A 146 6.48 10.55 -3.04
C ALA A 146 5.91 10.76 -4.44
N VAL A 147 6.62 11.47 -5.33
CA VAL A 147 6.24 11.63 -6.75
C VAL A 147 6.14 10.27 -7.46
N ASP A 148 7.13 9.40 -7.28
CA ASP A 148 7.15 8.05 -7.87
C ASP A 148 6.09 7.11 -7.28
N LEU A 149 5.64 7.39 -6.06
CA LEU A 149 4.58 6.67 -5.36
C LEU A 149 3.19 7.29 -5.60
N GLY A 150 3.11 8.39 -6.35
CA GLY A 150 1.89 9.17 -6.58
C GLY A 150 1.30 9.79 -5.30
N ILE A 151 2.10 10.02 -4.26
CA ILE A 151 1.64 10.54 -2.97
C ILE A 151 1.73 12.06 -2.97
N GLY A 152 0.58 12.75 -2.88
CA GLY A 152 0.50 14.21 -2.79
C GLY A 152 -0.36 14.83 -3.90
N PRO A 153 -0.60 16.16 -3.86
CA PRO A 153 -1.30 16.87 -4.93
C PRO A 153 -0.46 16.88 -6.21
N THR A 154 -1.12 16.73 -7.35
CA THR A 154 -0.50 16.83 -8.68
C THR A 154 -0.18 18.27 -9.04
N PHE A 155 0.69 18.48 -10.04
CA PHE A 155 0.98 19.81 -10.55
C PHE A 155 -0.28 20.54 -11.06
N ASP A 156 -1.16 19.83 -11.77
CA ASP A 156 -2.38 20.40 -12.34
C ASP A 156 -3.36 20.85 -11.25
N GLU A 157 -3.52 20.06 -10.18
CA GLU A 157 -4.35 20.43 -9.02
C GLU A 157 -3.80 21.65 -8.28
N LEU A 158 -2.48 21.73 -8.11
CA LEU A 158 -1.82 22.90 -7.52
C LEU A 158 -1.96 24.13 -8.40
N LEU A 159 -1.83 23.97 -9.72
CA LEU A 159 -2.00 25.06 -10.67
C LEU A 159 -3.44 25.60 -10.65
N GLU A 160 -4.43 24.72 -10.63
CA GLU A 160 -5.85 25.09 -10.53
C GLU A 160 -6.13 25.85 -9.24
N LEU A 161 -5.62 25.36 -8.09
CA LEU A 161 -5.76 26.04 -6.80
C LEU A 161 -5.14 27.43 -6.80
N VAL A 162 -3.92 27.56 -7.32
CA VAL A 162 -3.21 28.84 -7.39
C VAL A 162 -3.96 29.83 -8.30
N GLN A 163 -4.45 29.39 -9.46
CA GLN A 163 -5.23 30.23 -10.35
C GLN A 163 -6.52 30.72 -9.68
N ALA A 164 -7.26 29.81 -9.04
CA ALA A 164 -8.47 30.16 -8.31
C ALA A 164 -8.21 31.17 -7.18
N TYR A 165 -7.11 31.01 -6.43
CA TYR A 165 -6.71 31.96 -5.40
C TYR A 165 -6.33 33.33 -5.99
N LEU A 166 -5.54 33.37 -7.06
CA LEU A 166 -5.19 34.60 -7.76
C LEU A 166 -6.44 35.36 -8.20
N ASP A 167 -7.46 34.65 -8.69
CA ASP A 167 -8.70 35.24 -9.21
C ASP A 167 -9.64 35.79 -8.13
N THR A 168 -9.64 35.20 -6.94
CA THR A 168 -10.66 35.48 -5.91
C THR A 168 -10.09 36.16 -4.66
N HIS A 169 -8.79 36.02 -4.38
CA HIS A 169 -8.14 36.41 -3.13
C HIS A 169 -6.92 37.32 -3.32
N VAL A 170 -6.64 37.81 -4.54
CA VAL A 170 -5.59 38.82 -4.79
C VAL A 170 -6.19 40.11 -5.34
N ASP A 171 -6.15 41.14 -4.50
CA ASP A 171 -6.57 42.51 -4.82
C ASP A 171 -5.34 43.43 -4.91
N ALA A 172 -5.48 44.59 -5.55
CA ALA A 172 -4.42 45.60 -5.63
C ALA A 172 -4.98 47.00 -5.34
N ILE A 173 -4.18 47.85 -4.69
CA ILE A 173 -4.58 49.22 -4.33
C ILE A 173 -3.58 50.26 -4.84
N GLY A 174 -4.04 51.51 -4.98
CA GLY A 174 -3.20 52.62 -5.42
C GLY A 174 -2.63 52.39 -6.82
N SER A 175 -1.30 52.48 -6.97
CA SER A 175 -0.59 52.26 -8.24
C SER A 175 -0.14 50.81 -8.46
N ALA A 176 -0.47 49.89 -7.54
CA ALA A 176 -0.18 48.47 -7.71
C ALA A 176 -1.11 47.82 -8.73
N ALA A 177 -0.62 46.75 -9.35
CA ALA A 177 -1.39 45.88 -10.22
C ALA A 177 -1.46 44.48 -9.62
N ARG A 178 -2.53 43.71 -9.89
CA ARG A 178 -2.66 42.33 -9.39
C ARG A 178 -1.46 41.45 -9.76
N GLN A 179 -0.86 41.65 -10.93
CA GLN A 179 0.33 40.91 -11.39
C GLN A 179 1.59 41.14 -10.54
N ASP A 180 1.65 42.23 -9.76
CA ASP A 180 2.75 42.51 -8.85
C ASP A 180 2.82 41.48 -7.72
N VAL A 181 1.77 40.65 -7.53
CA VAL A 181 1.82 39.48 -6.64
C VAL A 181 2.94 38.49 -7.03
N GLY A 182 3.43 38.51 -8.27
CA GLY A 182 4.58 37.72 -8.70
C GLY A 182 5.92 38.16 -8.10
N ILE A 183 5.99 39.37 -7.54
CA ILE A 183 7.20 39.90 -6.88
C ILE A 183 7.45 39.07 -5.63
N TYR A 184 8.72 38.75 -5.39
CA TYR A 184 9.15 37.79 -4.35
C TYR A 184 8.45 37.99 -3.00
N TYR A 185 8.36 39.24 -2.52
CA TYR A 185 7.70 39.55 -1.26
C TYR A 185 6.25 39.04 -1.22
N TRP A 186 5.43 39.42 -2.21
CA TRP A 186 4.01 39.04 -2.28
C TRP A 186 3.81 37.56 -2.63
N ARG A 187 4.63 37.04 -3.55
CA ARG A 187 4.58 35.63 -3.97
C ARG A 187 4.87 34.70 -2.81
N LEU A 188 5.81 35.06 -1.93
CA LEU A 188 6.12 34.29 -0.73
C LEU A 188 4.94 34.27 0.26
N GLN A 189 4.23 35.39 0.44
CA GLN A 189 3.05 35.41 1.30
C GLN A 189 1.94 34.51 0.75
N MET A 190 1.66 34.60 -0.55
CA MET A 190 0.71 33.70 -1.23
C MET A 190 1.13 32.23 -1.09
N LEU A 191 2.40 31.93 -1.31
CA LEU A 191 2.96 30.57 -1.17
C LEU A 191 2.70 30.01 0.23
N ASN A 192 3.01 30.78 1.28
CA ASN A 192 2.80 30.36 2.66
C ASN A 192 1.32 30.12 3.00
N ILE A 193 0.40 30.95 2.48
CA ILE A 193 -1.05 30.78 2.69
C ILE A 193 -1.51 29.45 2.07
N LEU A 194 -1.13 29.21 0.82
CA LEU A 194 -1.54 28.02 0.08
C LEU A 194 -0.88 26.74 0.63
N GLU A 195 0.40 26.79 0.98
CA GLU A 195 1.11 25.66 1.58
C GLU A 195 0.45 25.22 2.90
N ASN A 196 0.15 26.16 3.80
CA ASN A 196 -0.51 25.85 5.06
C ASN A 196 -1.92 25.26 4.85
N ALA A 197 -2.66 25.79 3.87
CA ALA A 197 -3.97 25.26 3.51
C ALA A 197 -3.89 23.82 2.99
N ILE A 198 -2.93 23.53 2.11
CA ILE A 198 -2.69 22.18 1.57
C ILE A 198 -2.28 21.21 2.68
N ARG A 199 -1.34 21.61 3.56
CA ARG A 199 -0.89 20.77 4.69
C ARG A 199 -2.03 20.50 5.67
N SER A 200 -2.88 21.48 5.94
CA SER A 200 -4.07 21.30 6.79
C SER A 200 -5.13 20.41 6.14
N ALA A 201 -5.26 20.44 4.81
CA ALA A 201 -6.17 19.60 4.04
C ALA A 201 -5.71 18.13 3.96
N GLY A 202 -4.38 17.89 3.99
CA GLY A 202 -3.72 16.61 3.74
C GLY A 202 -3.99 15.46 4.72
N THR A 203 -4.88 15.61 5.71
CA THR A 203 -5.31 14.52 6.59
C THR A 203 -6.74 14.03 6.33
N GLY A 204 -7.54 14.75 5.55
CA GLY A 204 -8.97 14.47 5.38
C GLY A 204 -9.46 14.09 3.97
N GLY A 205 -8.64 14.24 2.92
CA GLY A 205 -9.11 14.17 1.52
C GLY A 205 -8.41 13.17 0.59
N ILE A 206 -7.47 12.35 1.11
CA ILE A 206 -6.78 11.35 0.29
C ILE A 206 -7.59 10.04 0.31
N ALA A 207 -8.40 9.82 -0.72
CA ALA A 207 -9.06 8.55 -0.92
C ALA A 207 -8.11 7.61 -1.67
N THR A 208 -7.69 6.54 -1.00
CA THR A 208 -6.90 5.51 -1.67
C THR A 208 -7.82 4.67 -2.54
N VAL A 209 -7.67 4.78 -3.86
CA VAL A 209 -8.49 4.04 -4.84
C VAL A 209 -7.74 2.75 -5.20
N PRO A 210 -8.28 1.56 -4.92
CA PRO A 210 -7.61 0.31 -5.25
C PRO A 210 -7.62 0.10 -6.76
N ILE A 211 -6.45 -0.17 -7.34
CA ILE A 211 -6.34 -0.61 -8.74
C ILE A 211 -6.56 -2.13 -8.77
N ILE A 212 -7.74 -2.51 -9.24
CA ILE A 212 -8.19 -3.90 -9.30
C ILE A 212 -7.52 -4.63 -10.49
N GLY A 213 -6.99 -5.81 -10.21
CA GLY A 213 -6.39 -6.69 -11.20
C GLY A 213 -7.42 -7.51 -11.98
N SER A 214 -6.93 -8.29 -12.95
CA SER A 214 -7.72 -9.35 -13.58
C SER A 214 -7.24 -10.72 -13.09
N PRO A 215 -8.12 -11.60 -12.59
CA PRO A 215 -9.55 -11.34 -12.32
C PRO A 215 -9.76 -10.34 -11.18
N GLU A 216 -10.92 -9.67 -11.12
CA GLU A 216 -11.21 -8.64 -10.12
C GLU A 216 -11.19 -9.15 -8.68
N PHE A 217 -11.59 -10.41 -8.50
CA PHE A 217 -11.60 -11.08 -7.21
C PHE A 217 -10.90 -12.42 -7.31
N PHE A 218 -10.13 -12.74 -6.28
CA PHE A 218 -9.79 -14.11 -5.96
C PHE A 218 -11.00 -14.78 -5.33
N ASP A 219 -11.42 -15.90 -5.90
CA ASP A 219 -12.59 -16.63 -5.46
C ASP A 219 -12.24 -18.07 -5.13
N THR A 220 -12.51 -18.46 -3.89
CA THR A 220 -12.24 -19.83 -3.43
C THR A 220 -12.99 -20.89 -4.24
N ALA A 221 -14.11 -20.57 -4.89
CA ALA A 221 -14.80 -21.50 -5.79
C ALA A 221 -14.03 -21.80 -7.07
N HIS A 222 -13.13 -20.90 -7.50
CA HIS A 222 -12.32 -21.04 -8.70
C HIS A 222 -10.91 -21.57 -8.40
N GLN A 223 -10.62 -21.92 -7.15
CA GLN A 223 -9.34 -22.50 -6.78
C GLN A 223 -9.19 -23.87 -7.46
N ARG A 224 -8.15 -24.02 -8.29
CA ARG A 224 -7.86 -25.30 -8.95
C ARG A 224 -7.46 -26.33 -7.91
N ARG A 225 -7.99 -27.56 -8.05
CA ARG A 225 -7.59 -28.68 -7.20
C ARG A 225 -6.09 -28.97 -7.32
N PHE A 226 -5.48 -29.38 -6.22
CA PHE A 226 -4.07 -29.78 -6.20
C PHE A 226 -3.81 -30.90 -5.19
N GLN A 227 -2.69 -31.62 -5.39
CA GLN A 227 -2.25 -32.64 -4.45
C GLN A 227 -1.40 -32.03 -3.32
N TRP A 228 -1.62 -32.52 -2.11
CA TRP A 228 -0.89 -32.14 -0.91
C TRP A 228 -0.43 -33.38 -0.14
N THR A 229 0.82 -33.42 0.28
CA THR A 229 1.42 -34.54 1.04
C THR A 229 1.78 -34.17 2.47
N GLY A 230 1.63 -32.89 2.83
CA GLY A 230 1.98 -32.37 4.15
C GLY A 230 0.86 -32.54 5.17
N ILE A 231 0.94 -31.73 6.21
CA ILE A 231 -0.04 -31.69 7.29
C ILE A 231 -1.36 -31.13 6.75
N VAL A 232 -2.49 -31.67 7.22
CA VAL A 232 -3.82 -31.14 6.89
C VAL A 232 -4.62 -30.87 8.17
N ALA A 233 -5.37 -29.78 8.19
CA ALA A 233 -6.43 -29.52 9.16
C ALA A 233 -7.80 -29.82 8.55
N THR A 234 -8.80 -30.05 9.40
CA THR A 234 -10.16 -30.42 8.96
C THR A 234 -10.81 -29.31 8.15
N GLY A 235 -10.69 -28.06 8.60
CA GLY A 235 -11.23 -26.89 7.89
C GLY A 235 -12.75 -26.85 7.88
N LYS A 236 -13.38 -27.00 9.04
CA LYS A 236 -14.84 -26.91 9.19
C LYS A 236 -15.39 -25.56 8.73
N LYS A 237 -14.63 -24.47 8.86
CA LYS A 237 -15.01 -23.13 8.40
C LYS A 237 -14.27 -22.66 7.14
N ALA A 238 -13.44 -23.53 6.55
CA ALA A 238 -12.84 -23.28 5.24
C ALA A 238 -13.76 -23.79 4.12
N HIS A 239 -13.73 -23.13 2.95
CA HIS A 239 -14.46 -23.60 1.77
C HIS A 239 -13.88 -24.89 1.18
N ALA A 240 -12.56 -25.07 1.28
CA ALA A 240 -11.89 -26.27 0.81
C ALA A 240 -12.33 -27.52 1.61
N ASN A 241 -12.20 -28.70 1.00
CA ASN A 241 -12.44 -29.98 1.66
C ASN A 241 -11.56 -30.16 2.91
N GLN A 242 -10.30 -29.77 2.84
CA GLN A 242 -9.32 -29.73 3.94
C GLN A 242 -8.40 -28.50 3.79
N VAL A 243 -7.67 -28.16 4.86
CA VAL A 243 -6.72 -27.03 4.86
C VAL A 243 -5.29 -27.56 4.83
N PRO A 244 -4.51 -27.29 3.77
CA PRO A 244 -3.11 -27.69 3.69
C PRO A 244 -2.23 -26.80 4.58
N CYS A 245 -1.40 -27.42 5.41
CA CYS A 245 -0.52 -26.74 6.36
C CYS A 245 0.94 -27.18 6.15
N HIS A 246 1.85 -26.21 6.07
CA HIS A 246 3.30 -26.45 6.02
C HIS A 246 3.88 -26.75 7.41
N THR A 247 3.22 -26.33 8.48
CA THR A 247 3.71 -26.47 9.86
C THR A 247 2.59 -26.87 10.82
N ASP A 248 2.96 -27.43 11.97
CA ASP A 248 2.00 -27.71 13.05
C ASP A 248 1.35 -26.43 13.60
N LEU A 249 2.08 -25.31 13.61
CA LEU A 249 1.54 -24.02 14.01
C LEU A 249 0.36 -23.60 13.12
N GLU A 250 0.49 -23.75 11.81
CA GLU A 250 -0.60 -23.45 10.86
C GLU A 250 -1.80 -24.38 11.07
N LYS A 251 -1.54 -25.67 11.33
CA LYS A 251 -2.61 -26.64 11.62
C LYS A 251 -3.35 -26.27 12.91
N GLN A 252 -2.62 -25.97 13.98
CA GLN A 252 -3.20 -25.57 15.26
C GLN A 252 -3.99 -24.25 15.13
N PHE A 253 -3.50 -23.31 14.32
CA PHE A 253 -4.21 -22.07 14.04
C PHE A 253 -5.50 -22.34 13.26
N ALA A 254 -5.48 -23.17 12.22
CA ALA A 254 -6.68 -23.59 11.50
C ALA A 254 -7.70 -24.30 12.43
N ASP A 255 -7.24 -25.19 13.31
CA ASP A 255 -8.08 -25.87 14.30
C ASP A 255 -8.65 -24.88 15.35
N PHE A 256 -7.94 -23.79 15.66
CA PHE A 256 -8.46 -22.69 16.48
C PHE A 256 -9.56 -21.91 15.74
N LEU A 257 -9.34 -21.53 14.48
CA LEU A 257 -10.33 -20.82 13.66
C LEU A 257 -11.64 -21.63 13.54
N ASP A 258 -11.54 -22.96 13.39
CA ASP A 258 -12.70 -23.85 13.36
C ASP A 258 -13.52 -23.85 14.66
N ARG A 259 -12.88 -23.61 15.81
CA ARG A 259 -13.51 -23.61 17.14
C ARG A 259 -14.01 -22.23 17.57
N ALA A 260 -13.37 -21.15 17.11
CA ALA A 260 -13.68 -19.79 17.51
C ALA A 260 -15.08 -19.37 17.03
N PRO A 261 -16.05 -19.04 17.91
CA PRO A 261 -17.46 -18.87 17.53
C PRO A 261 -17.72 -17.63 16.66
N ASP A 262 -16.88 -16.61 16.78
CA ASP A 262 -16.91 -15.35 16.03
C ASP A 262 -16.30 -15.45 14.62
N VAL A 263 -15.51 -16.49 14.33
CA VAL A 263 -15.02 -16.75 12.97
C VAL A 263 -16.18 -17.26 12.10
N ILE A 264 -16.45 -16.59 10.98
CA ILE A 264 -17.49 -16.96 10.03
C ILE A 264 -16.94 -17.99 9.04
N ARG A 265 -15.82 -17.65 8.39
CA ARG A 265 -15.15 -18.46 7.37
C ARG A 265 -13.70 -18.01 7.20
N TYR A 266 -12.86 -18.86 6.65
CA TYR A 266 -11.47 -18.51 6.35
C TYR A 266 -10.90 -19.27 5.15
N VAL A 267 -9.78 -18.80 4.63
CA VAL A 267 -8.99 -19.46 3.60
C VAL A 267 -7.51 -19.45 3.98
N LYS A 268 -6.84 -20.59 3.83
CA LYS A 268 -5.37 -20.66 3.78
C LYS A 268 -4.95 -20.29 2.36
N ASN A 269 -4.06 -19.32 2.23
CA ASN A 269 -3.60 -18.81 0.94
C ASN A 269 -2.57 -19.73 0.25
N GLU A 270 -2.78 -21.04 0.31
CA GLU A 270 -1.94 -22.03 -0.35
C GLU A 270 -2.43 -22.22 -1.78
N ARG A 271 -1.64 -21.77 -2.76
CA ARG A 271 -1.99 -21.75 -4.19
C ARG A 271 -3.27 -20.98 -4.54
N PHE A 272 -3.79 -20.18 -3.60
CA PHE A 272 -4.92 -19.29 -3.81
C PHE A 272 -4.48 -18.01 -4.53
N GLY A 273 -3.27 -17.52 -4.26
CA GLY A 273 -2.59 -16.50 -5.07
C GLY A 273 -2.81 -15.05 -4.63
N PHE A 274 -3.48 -14.82 -3.51
CA PHE A 274 -3.60 -13.48 -2.93
C PHE A 274 -2.22 -12.99 -2.46
N SER A 275 -1.87 -11.74 -2.80
CA SER A 275 -0.59 -11.15 -2.40
C SER A 275 -0.71 -9.66 -2.17
N ILE A 276 0.19 -9.14 -1.35
CA ILE A 276 0.37 -7.71 -1.08
C ILE A 276 1.73 -7.30 -1.65
N THR A 277 1.72 -6.32 -2.55
CA THR A 277 2.95 -5.71 -3.06
C THR A 277 3.57 -4.83 -1.97
N TYR A 278 4.87 -5.00 -1.72
CA TYR A 278 5.66 -4.13 -0.87
C TYR A 278 7.01 -3.81 -1.53
N TYR A 279 7.70 -2.80 -1.05
CA TYR A 279 9.00 -2.40 -1.59
C TYR A 279 10.10 -2.68 -0.58
N ASP A 280 11.20 -3.22 -1.07
CA ASP A 280 12.43 -3.45 -0.31
C ASP A 280 13.60 -2.97 -1.16
N ASN A 281 14.30 -1.93 -0.69
CA ASN A 281 15.36 -1.25 -1.45
C ASN A 281 14.91 -0.83 -2.86
N ASN A 282 13.76 -0.15 -2.95
CA ASN A 282 13.13 0.30 -4.18
C ASN A 282 12.80 -0.79 -5.21
N ARG A 283 12.78 -2.07 -4.80
CA ARG A 283 12.36 -3.19 -5.64
C ARG A 283 11.00 -3.72 -5.19
N PRO A 284 10.03 -3.87 -6.10
CA PRO A 284 8.75 -4.45 -5.75
C PRO A 284 8.92 -5.93 -5.42
N ARG A 285 8.31 -6.35 -4.31
CA ARG A 285 8.25 -7.73 -3.84
C ARG A 285 6.81 -8.10 -3.51
N GLN A 286 6.53 -9.40 -3.56
CA GLN A 286 5.22 -9.94 -3.24
C GLN A 286 5.25 -10.63 -1.87
N TYR A 287 4.36 -10.21 -0.99
CA TYR A 287 4.07 -10.87 0.28
C TYR A 287 2.80 -11.72 0.12
N TYR A 288 2.92 -13.02 0.36
CA TYR A 288 1.80 -13.95 0.37
C TYR A 288 1.46 -14.27 1.82
N PRO A 289 0.42 -13.66 2.41
CA PRO A 289 0.04 -13.94 3.78
C PRO A 289 -0.53 -15.35 3.92
N ASP A 290 -0.44 -15.93 5.11
CA ASP A 290 -0.84 -17.31 5.34
C ASP A 290 -2.36 -17.51 5.33
N PHE A 291 -3.13 -16.69 6.07
CA PHE A 291 -4.58 -16.84 6.19
C PHE A 291 -5.33 -15.54 5.93
N ILE A 292 -6.55 -15.68 5.40
CA ILE A 292 -7.55 -14.60 5.36
C ILE A 292 -8.79 -15.12 6.10
N VAL A 293 -9.27 -14.36 7.08
CA VAL A 293 -10.31 -14.78 8.02
C VAL A 293 -11.42 -13.74 8.04
N ALA A 294 -12.66 -14.16 7.83
CA ALA A 294 -13.84 -13.33 8.05
C ALA A 294 -14.33 -13.53 9.49
N VAL A 295 -14.38 -12.46 10.27
CA VAL A 295 -14.75 -12.46 11.70
C VAL A 295 -15.97 -11.57 11.90
N ARG A 296 -16.90 -12.02 12.73
CA ARG A 296 -18.06 -11.24 13.17
C ARG A 296 -17.67 -10.37 14.36
N ASP A 297 -17.74 -9.06 14.19
CA ASP A 297 -17.53 -8.10 15.26
C ASP A 297 -18.72 -8.11 16.26
N PRO A 298 -18.54 -7.55 17.47
CA PRO A 298 -19.60 -7.49 18.48
C PRO A 298 -20.87 -6.76 18.03
N ASP A 299 -20.75 -5.80 17.10
CA ASP A 299 -21.87 -5.08 16.50
C ASP A 299 -22.54 -5.82 15.33
N GLY A 300 -22.07 -7.05 15.05
CA GLY A 300 -22.59 -7.92 14.00
C GLY A 300 -21.97 -7.73 12.62
N ARG A 301 -21.11 -6.71 12.42
CA ARG A 301 -20.40 -6.47 11.15
C ARG A 301 -19.37 -7.55 10.86
N GLU A 302 -19.08 -7.78 9.59
CA GLU A 302 -18.01 -8.68 9.15
C GLU A 302 -16.73 -7.87 8.91
N THR A 303 -15.65 -8.23 9.63
CA THR A 303 -14.31 -7.70 9.41
C THR A 303 -13.40 -8.78 8.84
N MET A 304 -12.65 -8.41 7.80
CA MET A 304 -11.68 -9.29 7.16
C MET A 304 -10.31 -9.14 7.83
N TRP A 305 -9.68 -10.26 8.15
CA TRP A 305 -8.39 -10.30 8.82
C TRP A 305 -7.37 -11.03 7.98
N ILE A 306 -6.23 -10.38 7.71
CA ILE A 306 -5.02 -11.04 7.22
C ILE A 306 -4.25 -11.54 8.42
N ALA A 307 -4.11 -12.86 8.55
CA ALA A 307 -3.47 -13.49 9.70
C ALA A 307 -2.21 -14.28 9.31
N GLU A 308 -1.12 -14.05 10.04
CA GLU A 308 0.19 -14.63 9.75
C GLU A 308 0.75 -15.37 10.99
N PRO A 309 0.56 -16.70 11.10
CA PRO A 309 1.26 -17.51 12.08
C PRO A 309 2.77 -17.54 11.84
N LYS A 310 3.55 -17.16 12.86
CA LYS A 310 5.01 -17.14 12.79
C LYS A 310 5.66 -17.64 14.07
N GLY A 311 6.61 -18.58 13.90
CA GLY A 311 7.50 -19.03 14.97
C GLY A 311 8.66 -18.07 15.18
N GLU A 312 9.51 -17.90 14.17
CA GLU A 312 10.69 -17.03 14.22
C GLU A 312 10.41 -15.70 13.49
N MET A 313 10.74 -14.57 14.15
CA MET A 313 10.70 -13.24 13.52
C MET A 313 12.07 -12.86 12.97
N ARG A 314 12.10 -12.35 11.73
CA ARG A 314 13.30 -11.83 11.07
C ARG A 314 13.04 -10.39 10.65
N LEU A 315 14.07 -9.63 10.26
CA LEU A 315 13.91 -8.25 9.78
C LEU A 315 12.90 -8.14 8.61
N THR A 316 12.92 -9.12 7.69
CA THR A 316 11.94 -9.19 6.59
C THR A 316 10.50 -9.44 7.04
N THR A 317 10.27 -9.85 8.30
CA THR A 317 8.94 -9.98 8.89
C THR A 317 8.35 -8.60 9.16
N THR A 318 9.16 -7.64 9.63
CA THR A 318 8.70 -6.28 9.94
C THR A 318 8.20 -5.55 8.70
N LEU A 319 8.96 -5.55 7.60
CA LEU A 319 8.54 -4.91 6.34
C LEU A 319 7.22 -5.48 5.79
N LYS A 320 7.02 -6.80 5.90
CA LYS A 320 5.76 -7.44 5.48
C LYS A 320 4.60 -7.07 6.38
N GLN A 321 4.83 -7.01 7.69
CA GLN A 321 3.83 -6.59 8.67
C GLN A 321 3.40 -5.15 8.41
N GLU A 322 4.35 -4.22 8.24
CA GLU A 322 4.06 -2.81 7.94
C GLU A 322 3.28 -2.69 6.63
N ALA A 323 3.72 -3.38 5.57
CA ALA A 323 3.01 -3.39 4.29
C ALA A 323 1.58 -3.92 4.41
N ALA A 324 1.36 -4.97 5.21
CA ALA A 324 0.03 -5.53 5.41
C ALA A 324 -0.86 -4.63 6.27
N GLN A 325 -0.32 -3.98 7.30
CA GLN A 325 -1.04 -2.99 8.09
C GLN A 325 -1.48 -1.80 7.24
N LEU A 326 -0.57 -1.26 6.41
CA LEU A 326 -0.89 -0.18 5.47
C LEU A 326 -1.95 -0.62 4.46
N TRP A 327 -1.81 -1.81 3.87
CA TRP A 327 -2.78 -2.36 2.92
C TRP A 327 -4.17 -2.51 3.57
N CYS A 328 -4.25 -3.05 4.79
CA CYS A 328 -5.51 -3.17 5.53
C CYS A 328 -6.12 -1.80 5.88
N GLY A 329 -5.30 -0.83 6.25
CA GLY A 329 -5.74 0.54 6.50
C GLY A 329 -6.38 1.18 5.26
N LYS A 330 -5.70 1.08 4.11
CA LYS A 330 -6.23 1.56 2.82
C LYS A 330 -7.50 0.82 2.40
N MET A 331 -7.53 -0.51 2.51
CA MET A 331 -8.72 -1.30 2.19
C MET A 331 -9.92 -0.92 3.05
N SER A 332 -9.69 -0.61 4.33
CA SER A 332 -10.77 -0.22 5.26
C SER A 332 -11.44 1.10 4.91
N SER A 333 -10.81 1.96 4.09
CA SER A 333 -11.43 3.17 3.56
C SER A 333 -12.18 2.97 2.22
N THR A 334 -12.21 1.73 1.70
CA THR A 334 -12.89 1.41 0.44
C THR A 334 -14.28 0.79 0.69
N GLU A 335 -15.02 0.56 -0.39
CA GLU A 335 -16.29 -0.16 -0.37
C GLU A 335 -16.17 -1.64 0.07
N PHE A 336 -14.95 -2.20 0.13
CA PHE A 336 -14.71 -3.60 0.48
C PHE A 336 -14.75 -3.91 1.98
N GLY A 337 -15.26 -2.96 2.78
CA GLY A 337 -15.47 -3.12 4.21
C GLY A 337 -14.19 -3.06 5.05
N PRO A 338 -14.27 -3.33 6.36
CA PRO A 338 -13.14 -3.24 7.27
C PRO A 338 -12.13 -4.39 7.10
N TRP A 339 -10.85 -4.05 7.09
CA TRP A 339 -9.72 -4.97 7.01
C TRP A 339 -8.72 -4.74 8.14
N ARG A 340 -8.18 -5.82 8.70
CA ARG A 340 -7.18 -5.76 9.78
C ARG A 340 -6.07 -6.77 9.55
N TYR A 341 -4.89 -6.48 10.09
CA TYR A 341 -3.74 -7.38 10.06
C TYR A 341 -3.47 -7.95 11.45
N LEU A 342 -3.16 -9.24 11.52
CA LEU A 342 -2.79 -9.94 12.75
C LEU A 342 -1.55 -10.82 12.53
N LEU A 343 -0.43 -10.41 13.11
CA LEU A 343 0.69 -11.34 13.31
C LEU A 343 0.36 -12.26 14.49
N VAL A 344 0.60 -13.57 14.33
CA VAL A 344 0.29 -14.59 15.33
C VAL A 344 1.61 -15.25 15.79
N PRO A 345 2.29 -14.70 16.83
CA PRO A 345 3.53 -15.28 17.34
C PRO A 345 3.26 -16.62 18.04
N GLN A 346 3.98 -17.66 17.63
CA GLN A 346 3.80 -19.03 18.12
C GLN A 346 3.72 -19.13 19.65
N ARG A 347 4.73 -18.59 20.36
CA ARG A 347 4.79 -18.66 21.82
C ARG A 347 3.58 -18.01 22.50
N HIS A 348 3.06 -16.94 21.92
CA HIS A 348 1.88 -16.27 22.48
C HIS A 348 0.62 -17.07 22.19
N PHE A 349 0.48 -17.55 20.95
CA PHE A 349 -0.64 -18.38 20.53
C PHE A 349 -0.77 -19.66 21.36
N GLU A 350 0.32 -20.41 21.56
CA GLU A 350 0.34 -21.64 22.36
C GLU A 350 -0.08 -21.38 23.82
N ARG A 351 0.45 -20.30 24.42
CA ARG A 351 0.11 -19.91 25.79
C ARG A 351 -1.37 -19.57 25.94
N VAL A 352 -1.89 -18.72 25.06
CA VAL A 352 -3.26 -18.21 25.15
C VAL A 352 -4.29 -19.28 24.78
N ASN A 353 -3.98 -20.16 23.81
CA ASN A 353 -4.80 -21.32 23.48
C ASN A 353 -4.90 -22.32 24.65
N THR A 354 -3.86 -22.39 25.51
CA THR A 354 -3.91 -23.17 26.76
C THR A 354 -4.72 -22.48 27.85
N SER A 355 -4.71 -21.15 27.91
CA SER A 355 -5.47 -20.33 28.86
C SER A 355 -6.98 -20.27 28.58
N GLY A 356 -7.46 -20.93 27.52
CA GLY A 356 -8.89 -21.11 27.26
C GLY A 356 -9.57 -19.96 26.53
N VAL A 357 -8.82 -19.10 25.82
CA VAL A 357 -9.42 -18.10 24.91
C VAL A 357 -10.30 -18.80 23.89
N LYS A 358 -11.54 -18.32 23.78
CA LYS A 358 -12.58 -19.00 23.01
C LYS A 358 -12.83 -18.34 21.67
N SER A 359 -12.57 -17.04 21.53
CA SER A 359 -12.87 -16.26 20.33
C SER A 359 -11.63 -15.68 19.66
N PHE A 360 -11.74 -15.38 18.37
CA PHE A 360 -10.70 -14.71 17.61
C PHE A 360 -10.48 -13.28 18.12
N ALA A 361 -11.56 -12.57 18.45
CA ALA A 361 -11.51 -11.22 18.99
C ALA A 361 -10.75 -11.15 20.33
N GLU A 362 -11.02 -12.08 21.26
CA GLU A 362 -10.26 -12.20 22.53
C GLU A 362 -8.77 -12.44 22.27
N PHE A 363 -8.44 -13.31 21.33
CA PHE A 363 -7.05 -13.58 20.95
C PHE A 363 -6.36 -12.36 20.34
N ALA A 364 -7.05 -11.64 19.45
CA ALA A 364 -6.51 -10.42 18.86
C ALA A 364 -6.28 -9.34 19.94
N ALA A 365 -7.20 -9.18 20.90
CA ALA A 365 -7.08 -8.24 22.00
C ALA A 365 -5.88 -8.57 22.91
N SER A 366 -5.63 -9.85 23.22
CA SER A 366 -4.52 -10.26 24.09
C SER A 366 -3.14 -9.95 23.50
N LEU A 367 -3.04 -9.80 22.17
CA LEU A 367 -1.82 -9.37 21.48
C LEU A 367 -1.62 -7.85 21.59
N THR A 368 -2.69 -7.06 21.56
CA THR A 368 -2.63 -5.59 21.69
C THR A 368 -2.20 -5.17 23.09
N GLU A 369 -2.77 -5.78 24.14
CA GLU A 369 -2.40 -5.52 25.53
C GLU A 369 -0.93 -5.77 25.79
N ARG A 370 -0.39 -6.88 25.25
CA ARG A 370 1.03 -7.20 25.37
C ARG A 370 1.94 -6.15 24.74
N ASN A 371 1.56 -5.61 23.58
CA ASN A 371 2.35 -4.58 22.91
C ASN A 371 2.36 -3.27 23.73
N LEU A 372 1.25 -2.93 24.38
CA LEU A 372 1.17 -1.78 25.29
C LEU A 372 2.03 -1.98 26.54
N THR A 373 1.97 -3.15 27.18
CA THR A 373 2.80 -3.44 28.36
C THR A 373 4.30 -3.48 28.02
N ALA A 374 4.66 -3.96 26.83
CA ALA A 374 6.05 -3.97 26.37
C ALA A 374 6.58 -2.56 26.07
N ALA A 375 5.72 -1.64 25.58
CA ALA A 375 6.09 -0.26 25.28
C ALA A 375 6.17 0.65 26.52
N MET A 376 5.42 0.35 27.60
CA MET A 376 5.48 1.08 28.87
C MET A 376 6.59 0.60 29.81
N GLY A 377 7.23 -0.54 29.50
CA GLY A 377 8.27 -1.16 30.33
C GLY A 377 9.72 -0.89 29.89
N THR A 378 9.91 0.08 28.99
CA THR A 378 11.21 0.61 28.52
C THR A 378 11.26 2.09 28.78
#